data_AF-A0AAU8VDW8-F1
#
_entry.id   AF-A0AAU8VDW8-F1
#
_cell.length_a   1.000
_cell.length_b   1.000
_cell.length_c   1.000
_cell.angle_alpha   90.00
_cell.angle_beta   90.00
_cell.angle_gamma   90.00
#
_symmetry.space_group_name_H-M   'P 1'
#
loop_
_entity.id
_entity.type
_entity.pdbx_description
1 polymer ?
#
loop_
_entity_poly.entity_id
_entity_poly.type
_entity_poly.pdbx_seq_one_letter_code
_entity_poly.pdbx_strand_id
1 'polypeptide(L)'
;MENNLDSDFYKRLIDFIKNTDHILFTTHTKVCYSIIKRIHRRVLDEYGTKFGRIKIDQKTNLIVDGNHRYIAYKLANSDFETIPWNKNYSDPYNTINDFVVITNEDWDII
;
A
#
# COMPACT_ATOMS: atom_id res chain seq x y z
N MET A 1 -18.83 -23.26 6.18
CA MET A 1 -18.18 -22.26 7.05
C MET A 1 -17.45 -21.28 6.14
N GLU A 2 -18.11 -20.19 5.76
CA GLU A 2 -17.47 -19.10 5.03
C GLU A 2 -16.47 -18.38 5.95
N ASN A 3 -15.28 -18.09 5.42
CA ASN A 3 -14.11 -17.67 6.15
C ASN A 3 -14.28 -16.28 6.80
N ASN A 4 -14.66 -16.22 8.08
CA ASN A 4 -14.69 -14.99 8.89
C ASN A 4 -13.35 -14.22 8.93
N LEU A 5 -12.23 -14.90 8.65
CA LEU A 5 -10.87 -14.33 8.60
C LEU A 5 -10.65 -13.34 7.44
N ASP A 6 -11.35 -13.48 6.31
CA ASP A 6 -11.19 -12.55 5.18
C ASP A 6 -11.88 -11.20 5.45
N SER A 7 -12.97 -11.23 6.22
CA SER A 7 -13.70 -10.01 6.62
C SER A 7 -12.90 -9.15 7.60
N ASP A 8 -12.06 -9.77 8.44
CA ASP A 8 -11.27 -9.06 9.45
C ASP A 8 -10.12 -8.26 8.83
N PHE A 9 -9.35 -8.88 7.93
CA PHE A 9 -8.25 -8.19 7.26
C PHE A 9 -8.76 -7.03 6.39
N TYR A 10 -9.87 -7.22 5.67
CA TYR A 10 -10.46 -6.16 4.88
C TYR A 10 -10.90 -4.96 5.73
N LYS A 11 -11.52 -5.20 6.89
CA LYS A 11 -11.88 -4.14 7.84
C LYS A 11 -10.66 -3.39 8.35
N ARG A 12 -9.62 -4.11 8.76
CA ARG A 12 -8.34 -3.53 9.20
C ARG A 12 -7.68 -2.70 8.11
N LEU A 13 -7.74 -3.13 6.86
CA LEU A 13 -7.21 -2.37 5.73
C LEU A 13 -8.00 -1.07 5.50
N ILE A 14 -9.33 -1.12 5.56
CA ILE A 14 -10.17 0.09 5.46
C ILE A 14 -9.84 1.05 6.59
N ASP A 15 -9.78 0.55 7.82
CA ASP A 15 -9.48 1.34 9.01
C ASP A 15 -8.10 1.99 8.89
N PHE A 16 -7.10 1.22 8.46
CA PHE A 16 -5.76 1.72 8.21
C PHE A 16 -5.75 2.87 7.19
N ILE A 17 -6.39 2.69 6.02
CA ILE A 17 -6.41 3.73 4.98
C ILE A 17 -7.10 5.00 5.48
N LYS A 18 -8.21 4.88 6.22
CA LYS A 18 -9.04 6.04 6.60
C LYS A 18 -8.54 6.77 7.84
N ASN A 19 -7.99 6.03 8.81
CA ASN A 19 -7.78 6.54 10.17
C ASN A 19 -6.30 6.64 10.56
N THR A 20 -5.38 6.21 9.69
CA THR A 20 -3.94 6.40 9.93
C THR A 20 -3.49 7.76 9.41
N ASP A 21 -2.57 8.40 10.13
CA ASP A 21 -1.84 9.55 9.61
C ASP A 21 -0.75 9.06 8.63
N HIS A 22 -1.04 9.16 7.33
CA HIS A 22 -0.13 8.73 6.29
C HIS A 22 0.87 9.84 5.95
N ILE A 23 2.14 9.59 6.27
CA ILE A 23 3.25 10.52 5.98
C ILE A 23 3.51 10.65 4.47
N LEU A 24 3.16 9.63 3.68
CA LEU A 24 3.38 9.59 2.23
C LEU A 24 2.10 9.89 1.45
N PHE A 25 2.28 10.58 0.33
CA PHE A 25 1.21 10.94 -0.61
C PHE A 25 1.13 9.95 -1.78
N THR A 26 0.03 10.00 -2.53
CA THR A 26 -0.18 9.15 -3.70
C THR A 26 -0.87 9.87 -4.86
N THR A 27 -0.61 9.38 -6.08
CA THR A 27 -1.39 9.67 -7.30
C THR A 27 -2.43 8.58 -7.58
N HIS A 28 -2.36 7.42 -6.89
CA HIS A 28 -3.22 6.29 -7.17
C HIS A 28 -4.58 6.48 -6.51
N THR A 29 -5.64 6.44 -7.31
CA THR A 29 -7.03 6.45 -6.82
C THR A 29 -7.49 5.09 -6.30
N LYS A 30 -6.76 4.01 -6.65
CA LYS A 30 -7.17 2.64 -6.38
C LYS A 30 -6.00 1.77 -5.97
N VAL A 31 -6.27 0.86 -5.05
CA VAL A 31 -5.36 -0.23 -4.68
C VAL A 31 -6.11 -1.55 -4.63
N CYS A 32 -5.40 -2.63 -4.93
CA CYS A 32 -5.96 -3.98 -5.01
C CYS A 32 -5.83 -4.67 -3.66
N TYR A 33 -6.96 -5.15 -3.14
CA TYR A 33 -7.05 -5.94 -1.92
C TYR A 33 -6.15 -7.18 -1.97
N SER A 34 -6.30 -7.99 -3.03
CA SER A 34 -5.61 -9.27 -3.17
C SER A 34 -4.09 -9.11 -3.19
N ILE A 35 -3.57 -8.05 -3.83
CA ILE A 35 -2.14 -7.73 -3.88
C ILE A 35 -1.65 -7.32 -2.48
N ILE A 36 -2.36 -6.41 -1.81
CA ILE A 36 -1.99 -5.96 -0.45
C ILE A 36 -1.99 -7.15 0.52
N LYS A 37 -3.03 -7.98 0.50
CA LYS A 37 -3.14 -9.17 1.36
C LYS A 37 -1.98 -10.14 1.14
N ARG A 38 -1.61 -10.38 -0.13
CA ARG A 38 -0.51 -11.28 -0.52
C ARG A 38 0.83 -10.76 -0.04
N ILE A 39 1.08 -9.46 -0.18
CA ILE A 39 2.31 -8.81 0.31
C ILE A 39 2.34 -8.86 1.83
N HIS A 40 1.29 -8.40 2.49
CA HIS A 40 1.19 -8.34 3.96
C HIS A 40 1.43 -9.72 4.61
N ARG A 41 0.79 -10.77 4.09
CA ARG A 41 1.00 -12.13 4.60
C ARG A 41 2.47 -12.57 4.48
N ARG A 42 3.09 -12.36 3.32
CA ARG A 42 4.50 -12.72 3.10
C ARG A 42 5.47 -11.93 3.96
N VAL A 43 5.14 -10.68 4.28
CA VAL A 43 5.92 -9.87 5.22
C VAL A 43 5.87 -10.47 6.62
N LEU A 44 4.67 -10.84 7.09
CA LEU A 44 4.50 -11.45 8.42
C LEU A 44 5.11 -12.86 8.53
N ASP A 45 5.07 -13.64 7.45
CA ASP A 45 5.59 -15.01 7.46
C ASP A 45 7.13 -15.08 7.40
N GLU A 46 7.83 -13.93 7.42
CA GLU A 46 9.30 -13.80 7.43
C GLU A 46 10.05 -14.65 6.38
N TYR A 47 9.45 -14.94 5.21
CA TYR A 47 10.07 -15.73 4.13
C TYR A 47 11.28 -15.04 3.43
N GLY A 48 11.98 -14.12 4.12
CA GLY A 48 13.24 -13.50 3.69
C GLY A 48 13.16 -12.60 2.46
N THR A 49 12.02 -12.55 1.77
CA THR A 49 11.88 -11.84 0.49
C THR A 49 11.06 -10.57 0.70
N LYS A 50 11.71 -9.47 1.11
CA LYS A 50 11.10 -8.14 1.02
C LYS A 50 10.70 -7.91 -0.45
N PHE A 51 9.51 -7.37 -0.71
CA PHE A 51 9.00 -7.03 -2.05
C PHE A 51 9.77 -5.88 -2.75
N GLY A 52 10.98 -5.59 -2.28
CA GLY A 52 11.80 -4.48 -2.73
C GLY A 52 11.46 -3.17 -2.05
N ARG A 53 12.22 -2.15 -2.48
CA ARG A 53 12.16 -0.77 -1.99
C ARG A 53 10.99 -0.01 -2.61
N ILE A 54 10.58 1.08 -1.97
CA ILE A 54 9.53 1.98 -2.45
C ILE A 54 10.17 3.21 -3.10
N LYS A 55 9.76 3.55 -4.32
CA LYS A 55 10.26 4.77 -5.00
C LYS A 55 9.46 5.96 -4.52
N ILE A 56 10.16 6.97 -4.01
CA ILE A 56 9.53 8.15 -3.42
C ILE A 56 10.18 9.42 -3.97
N ASP A 57 9.36 10.41 -4.32
CA ASP A 57 9.81 11.78 -4.49
C ASP A 57 10.10 12.41 -3.13
N GLN A 58 11.38 12.63 -2.83
CA GLN A 58 11.82 13.09 -1.52
C GLN A 58 11.40 14.54 -1.21
N LYS A 59 11.04 15.34 -2.22
CA LYS A 59 10.63 16.73 -2.00
C LYS A 59 9.18 16.81 -1.55
N THR A 60 8.32 15.96 -2.10
CA THR A 60 6.88 15.96 -1.81
C THR A 60 6.40 14.74 -1.03
N ASN A 61 7.30 13.82 -0.64
CA ASN A 61 6.95 12.53 -0.05
C ASN A 61 5.92 11.72 -0.87
N LEU A 62 5.95 11.86 -2.20
CA LEU A 62 4.99 11.19 -3.09
C LEU A 62 5.50 9.79 -3.45
N ILE A 63 4.66 8.78 -3.28
CA ILE A 63 4.95 7.42 -3.75
C ILE A 63 4.86 7.42 -5.28
N VAL A 64 6.00 7.21 -5.95
CA VAL A 64 6.08 7.05 -7.41
C VAL A 64 5.86 5.60 -7.81
N ASP A 65 6.36 4.66 -7.01
CA ASP A 65 6.12 3.23 -7.20
C ASP A 65 6.15 2.49 -5.87
N GLY A 66 5.17 1.59 -5.67
CA GLY A 66 5.05 0.76 -4.48
C GLY A 66 3.90 1.13 -3.54
N ASN A 67 2.80 1.72 -4.04
CA ASN A 67 1.61 2.03 -3.23
C ASN A 67 1.09 0.83 -2.43
N HIS A 68 0.91 -0.34 -3.06
CA HIS A 68 0.49 -1.56 -2.35
C HIS A 68 1.55 -2.05 -1.35
N ARG A 69 2.84 -1.88 -1.66
CA ARG A 69 3.95 -2.25 -0.76
C ARG A 69 3.96 -1.37 0.49
N TYR A 70 3.82 -0.06 0.32
CA TYR A 70 3.73 0.89 1.43
C TYR A 70 2.62 0.50 2.41
N ILE A 71 1.41 0.31 1.88
CA ILE A 71 0.24 -0.05 2.69
C ILE A 71 0.50 -1.38 3.42
N ALA A 72 0.98 -2.41 2.71
CA ALA A 72 1.21 -3.72 3.28
C ALA A 72 2.31 -3.72 4.37
N TYR A 73 3.44 -3.04 4.15
CA TYR A 73 4.51 -2.95 5.14
C TYR A 73 4.06 -2.19 6.39
N LYS A 74 3.35 -1.07 6.22
CA LYS A 74 2.83 -0.28 7.35
C LYS A 74 1.77 -1.05 8.14
N LEU A 75 0.87 -1.77 7.47
CA LEU A 75 -0.12 -2.65 8.12
C LEU A 75 0.53 -3.79 8.93
N ALA A 76 1.66 -4.31 8.46
CA ALA A 76 2.46 -5.32 9.14
C ALA A 76 3.39 -4.74 10.21
N ASN A 77 3.37 -3.42 10.44
CA ASN A 77 4.31 -2.70 11.30
C ASN A 77 5.78 -3.06 11.01
N SER A 78 6.12 -3.22 9.73
CA SER A 78 7.44 -3.64 9.25
C SER A 78 8.18 -2.49 8.59
N ASP A 79 9.50 -2.43 8.81
CA ASP A 79 10.36 -1.45 8.17
C ASP A 79 10.53 -1.73 6.68
N PHE A 80 10.59 -0.65 5.89
CA PHE A 80 10.84 -0.71 4.46
C PHE A 80 11.89 0.31 4.04
N GLU A 81 12.63 -0.04 2.99
CA GLU A 81 13.61 0.84 2.38
C GLU A 81 12.97 1.67 1.27
N THR A 82 13.49 2.88 1.08
CA THR A 82 13.04 3.81 0.03
C THR A 82 14.16 4.07 -0.98
N ILE A 83 13.78 4.36 -2.22
CA ILE A 83 14.69 4.82 -3.28
C ILE A 83 14.24 6.21 -3.68
N PRO A 84 15.12 7.22 -3.69
CA PRO A 84 14.81 8.53 -4.24
C PRO A 84 14.42 8.44 -5.72
N TRP A 85 13.35 9.14 -6.09
CA TRP A 85 12.91 9.24 -7.47
C TRP A 85 12.35 10.65 -7.71
N ASN A 86 12.18 11.04 -8.98
CA ASN A 86 11.53 12.31 -9.32
C ASN A 86 10.12 12.03 -9.83
N LYS A 87 9.12 12.67 -9.23
CA LYS A 87 7.76 12.67 -9.82
C LYS A 87 7.73 13.49 -11.12
N ASN A 88 6.70 13.31 -11.93
CA ASN A 88 6.45 14.27 -13.01
C ASN A 88 5.90 15.57 -12.41
N TYR A 89 6.23 16.69 -13.05
CA TYR A 89 5.86 18.01 -12.55
C TYR A 89 4.35 18.15 -12.31
N SER A 90 3.54 17.61 -13.22
CA SER A 90 2.07 17.66 -13.21
C SER A 90 1.39 16.62 -12.31
N ASP A 91 2.13 15.72 -11.67
CA ASP A 91 1.52 14.68 -10.83
C ASP A 91 0.85 15.31 -9.60
N PRO A 92 -0.44 15.01 -9.34
CA PRO A 92 -1.13 15.44 -8.13
C PRO A 92 -0.53 14.75 -6.88
N TYR A 93 -0.66 15.38 -5.72
CA TYR A 93 -0.19 14.83 -4.45
C TYR A 93 -1.35 14.75 -3.47
N ASN A 94 -2.02 13.61 -3.44
CA ASN A 94 -3.21 13.41 -2.59
C ASN A 94 -2.86 12.61 -1.34
N THR A 95 -3.60 12.87 -0.27
CA THR A 95 -3.60 12.03 0.93
C THR A 95 -4.16 10.65 0.57
N ILE A 96 -3.62 9.61 1.21
CA ILE A 96 -4.11 8.24 0.97
C ILE A 96 -5.54 8.09 1.50
N ASN A 97 -5.88 8.72 2.63
CA ASN A 97 -7.17 8.60 3.31
C ASN A 97 -8.36 9.00 2.43
N ASP A 98 -8.20 10.09 1.68
CA ASP A 98 -9.31 10.68 0.92
C ASP A 98 -9.39 10.17 -0.52
N PHE A 99 -8.29 9.62 -1.03
CA PHE A 99 -8.14 9.37 -2.47
C PHE A 99 -8.15 7.89 -2.85
N VAL A 100 -7.77 6.99 -1.95
CA VAL A 100 -7.59 5.57 -2.28
C VAL A 100 -8.84 4.75 -2.01
N VAL A 101 -9.39 4.14 -3.07
CA VAL A 101 -10.45 3.13 -2.99
C VAL A 101 -9.85 1.73 -3.11
N ILE A 102 -10.28 0.80 -2.25
CA ILE A 102 -9.87 -0.61 -2.33
C ILE A 102 -10.73 -1.33 -3.36
N THR A 103 -10.09 -2.06 -4.28
CA THR A 103 -10.76 -2.91 -5.27
C THR A 103 -10.45 -4.39 -5.03
N ASN A 104 -11.40 -5.25 -5.35
CA ASN A 104 -11.23 -6.71 -5.29
C ASN A 104 -10.73 -7.32 -6.61
N GLU A 105 -10.54 -6.50 -7.65
CA GLU A 105 -9.99 -6.93 -8.93
C GLU A 105 -8.51 -7.28 -8.77
N ASP A 106 -8.15 -8.56 -9.00
CA ASP A 106 -6.75 -8.99 -8.95
C ASP A 106 -6.05 -8.63 -10.27
N TRP A 107 -5.23 -7.58 -10.24
CA TRP A 107 -4.53 -7.08 -11.42
C TRP A 107 -3.35 -7.97 -11.85
N ASP A 108 -2.93 -8.93 -11.01
CA ASP A 108 -1.85 -9.86 -11.33
C ASP A 108 -2.35 -11.16 -12.00
N ILE A 109 -3.66 -11.34 -12.17
CA ILE A 109 -4.29 -12.54 -12.77
C ILE A 109 -4.84 -12.26 -14.19
N ILE A 110 -4.59 -11.07 -14.74
CA ILE A 110 -5.03 -10.67 -16.09
C ILE A 110 -4.16 -11.32 -17.17
#